data_AF-A0A8X8ZIJ5-F1
#
_entry.id   AF-A0A8X8ZIJ5-F1
#
_cell.length_a   1.000
_cell.length_b   1.000
_cell.length_c   1.000
_cell.angle_alpha   90.00
_cell.angle_beta   90.00
_cell.angle_gamma   90.00
#
_symmetry.space_group_name_H-M   'P 1'
#
loop_
_entity.id
_entity.type
_entity.pdbx_description
1 polymer ?
#
loop_
_entity_poly.entity_id
_entity_poly.type
_entity_poly.pdbx_seq_one_letter_code
_entity_poly.pdbx_strand_id
1 'polypeptide(L)'
;MQLLLAVAAVLSLALLPSPTAAHNITRILEKDPDFSTFNHYLTVTQLAPEINRRETITVCAVDNAAMSDLLSKHLSLGAIKNVLSLHVLLDYFDAKKLHQITDGTALAATMFQATGSATGSAGFVNITDLKGGKVGFSPQDNGGDISATFVKSIDAIPYNISVIQISSILPSPEAEAPAPGPSQINITALISENNASEDDSKKKQISNICHAASMNVEGKEVDPSHLVNAPAHNEDHMMSWKDVVVRMMEKQN
;
A
#
# COMPACT_ATOMS: atom_id res chain seq x y z
N MET A 1 14.52 34.53 -37.16
CA MET A 1 13.19 34.04 -36.74
C MET A 1 12.96 32.56 -37.05
N GLN A 2 13.31 32.04 -38.23
CA GLN A 2 13.09 30.61 -38.56
C GLN A 2 13.84 29.61 -37.68
N LEU A 3 15.05 29.95 -37.21
CA LEU A 3 15.83 29.09 -36.30
C LEU A 3 15.20 28.96 -34.90
N LEU A 4 14.58 30.03 -34.39
CA LEU A 4 13.87 30.04 -33.10
C LEU A 4 12.58 29.20 -33.13
N LEU A 5 11.86 29.21 -34.26
CA LEU A 5 10.67 28.39 -34.48
C LEU A 5 11.00 26.90 -34.58
N ALA A 6 12.12 26.54 -35.21
CA ALA A 6 12.59 25.16 -35.29
C ALA A 6 12.99 24.61 -33.91
N VAL A 7 13.68 25.40 -33.08
CA VAL A 7 14.05 25.00 -31.70
C VAL A 7 12.82 24.83 -30.82
N ALA A 8 11.81 25.70 -30.95
CA ALA A 8 10.55 25.57 -30.22
C ALA A 8 9.75 24.31 -30.63
N ALA A 9 9.77 23.94 -31.91
CA ALA A 9 9.11 22.72 -32.40
C ALA A 9 9.81 21.44 -31.92
N VAL A 10 11.14 21.41 -31.85
CA VAL A 10 11.91 20.27 -31.32
C VAL A 10 11.75 20.14 -29.81
N LEU A 11 11.70 21.26 -29.08
CA LEU A 11 11.48 21.26 -27.63
C LEU A 11 10.04 20.82 -27.26
N SER A 12 9.06 21.12 -28.12
CA SER A 12 7.66 20.71 -27.93
C SER A 12 7.44 19.21 -28.18
N LEU A 13 8.24 18.59 -29.05
CA LEU A 13 8.16 17.14 -29.32
C LEU A 13 8.83 16.28 -28.24
N ALA A 14 9.68 16.87 -27.40
CA ALA A 14 10.32 16.21 -26.25
C ALA A 14 9.41 16.10 -25.01
N LEU A 15 8.26 16.77 -25.00
CA LEU A 15 7.28 16.75 -23.91
C LEU A 15 6.01 15.95 -24.27
N LEU A 16 6.16 14.93 -25.10
CA LEU A 16 5.11 13.92 -25.21
C LEU A 16 5.10 13.13 -23.89
N PRO A 17 4.01 13.11 -23.12
CA PRO A 17 3.91 12.20 -22.00
C PRO A 17 4.06 10.79 -22.56
N SER A 18 5.13 10.10 -22.14
CA SER A 18 5.30 8.68 -22.43
C SER A 18 4.01 7.97 -22.03
N PRO A 19 3.44 7.08 -22.86
CA PRO A 19 2.36 6.23 -22.38
C PRO A 19 2.90 5.45 -21.19
N THR A 20 2.46 5.80 -19.98
CA THR A 20 2.76 5.01 -18.78
C THR A 20 2.11 3.66 -19.02
N ALA A 21 2.92 2.66 -19.34
CA ALA A 21 2.43 1.30 -19.40
C ALA A 21 1.88 0.98 -18.02
N ALA A 22 0.56 0.87 -17.91
CA ALA A 22 -0.09 0.47 -16.67
C ALA A 22 0.44 -0.93 -16.33
N HIS A 23 1.29 -1.02 -15.32
CA HIS A 23 1.80 -2.29 -14.85
C HIS A 23 0.81 -2.91 -13.87
N ASN A 24 0.80 -4.23 -13.82
CA ASN A 24 0.00 -4.95 -12.83
C ASN A 24 0.86 -6.03 -12.19
N ILE A 25 1.24 -5.80 -10.93
CA ILE A 25 2.13 -6.69 -10.18
C ILE A 25 1.57 -8.11 -10.07
N THR A 26 0.26 -8.27 -9.91
CA THR A 26 -0.33 -9.60 -9.75
C THR A 26 -0.25 -10.40 -11.05
N ARG A 27 -0.45 -9.74 -12.19
CA ARG A 27 -0.31 -10.34 -13.53
C ARG A 27 1.15 -10.64 -13.90
N ILE A 28 2.09 -9.84 -13.40
CA ILE A 28 3.52 -10.11 -13.58
C ILE A 28 3.91 -11.38 -12.83
N LEU A 29 3.52 -11.49 -11.55
CA LEU A 29 3.86 -12.62 -10.68
C LEU A 29 3.10 -13.91 -11.03
N GLU A 30 1.88 -13.81 -11.57
CA GLU A 30 1.08 -14.97 -11.98
C GLU A 30 1.75 -15.85 -13.06
N LYS A 31 2.74 -15.30 -13.78
CA LYS A 31 3.52 -16.05 -14.78
C LYS A 31 4.40 -17.14 -14.17
N ASP A 32 4.73 -17.06 -12.88
CA ASP A 32 5.64 -17.98 -12.20
C ASP A 32 5.00 -18.49 -10.88
N PRO A 33 4.67 -19.80 -10.79
CA PRO A 33 3.95 -20.38 -9.65
C PRO A 33 4.74 -20.33 -8.34
N ASP A 34 6.06 -20.16 -8.39
CA ASP A 34 6.93 -20.06 -7.22
C ASP A 34 6.63 -18.81 -6.37
N PHE A 35 5.91 -17.83 -6.92
CA PHE A 35 5.49 -16.59 -6.23
C PHE A 35 3.99 -16.54 -5.92
N SER A 36 3.26 -17.64 -6.10
CA SER A 36 1.80 -17.67 -5.93
C SER A 36 1.34 -17.27 -4.53
N THR A 37 2.05 -17.67 -3.47
CA THR A 37 1.74 -17.27 -2.09
C THR A 37 1.99 -15.78 -1.88
N PHE A 38 3.14 -15.25 -2.34
CA PHE A 38 3.44 -13.83 -2.25
C PHE A 38 2.37 -12.99 -2.99
N ASN A 39 2.02 -13.39 -4.21
CA ASN A 39 1.00 -12.74 -5.03
C ASN A 39 -0.39 -12.76 -4.37
N HIS A 40 -0.77 -13.90 -3.76
CA HIS A 40 -2.00 -14.00 -2.99
C HIS A 40 -2.05 -12.98 -1.85
N TYR A 41 -0.97 -12.86 -1.06
CA TYR A 41 -0.92 -11.91 0.05
C TYR A 41 -0.86 -10.46 -0.39
N LEU A 42 -0.21 -10.12 -1.51
CA LEU A 42 -0.34 -8.78 -2.08
C LEU A 42 -1.81 -8.42 -2.40
N THR A 43 -2.59 -9.41 -2.82
CA THR A 43 -4.01 -9.23 -3.17
C THR A 43 -4.87 -9.09 -1.91
N VAL A 44 -4.80 -10.03 -0.97
CA VAL A 44 -5.67 -10.02 0.21
C VAL A 44 -5.35 -8.88 1.19
N THR A 45 -4.11 -8.37 1.19
CA THR A 45 -3.72 -7.19 1.99
C THR A 45 -4.06 -5.86 1.31
N GLN A 46 -4.55 -5.89 0.07
CA GLN A 46 -4.76 -4.71 -0.79
C GLN A 46 -3.49 -3.92 -1.08
N LEU A 47 -2.30 -4.53 -0.95
CA LEU A 47 -1.04 -3.88 -1.32
C LEU A 47 -0.83 -3.84 -2.84
N ALA A 48 -1.33 -4.84 -3.58
CA ALA A 48 -1.26 -4.88 -5.04
C ALA A 48 -1.81 -3.62 -5.75
N PRO A 49 -3.04 -3.13 -5.47
CA PRO A 49 -3.54 -1.90 -6.08
C PRO A 49 -2.74 -0.66 -5.67
N GLU A 50 -2.12 -0.64 -4.48
CA GLU A 50 -1.26 0.48 -4.06
C GLU A 50 0.07 0.48 -4.83
N ILE A 51 0.67 -0.70 -5.05
CA ILE A 51 1.85 -0.88 -5.91
C ILE A 51 1.55 -0.40 -7.33
N ASN A 52 0.45 -0.86 -7.92
CA ASN A 52 0.07 -0.57 -9.31
C ASN A 52 -0.22 0.91 -9.60
N ARG A 53 -0.38 1.74 -8.56
CA ARG A 53 -0.60 3.19 -8.67
C ARG A 53 0.68 4.01 -8.63
N ARG A 54 1.83 3.39 -8.35
CA ARG A 54 3.14 4.05 -8.31
C ARG A 54 3.71 4.14 -9.73
N GLU A 55 4.42 5.21 -10.03
CA GLU A 55 5.07 5.39 -11.34
C GLU A 55 6.50 4.84 -11.37
N THR A 56 7.14 4.69 -10.22
CA THR A 56 8.52 4.19 -10.10
C THR A 56 8.59 3.33 -8.85
N ILE A 57 8.81 2.04 -9.03
CA ILE A 57 8.79 1.08 -7.92
C ILE A 57 9.66 -0.15 -8.19
N THR A 58 10.22 -0.73 -7.14
CA THR A 58 10.86 -2.05 -7.18
C THR A 58 10.18 -2.99 -6.20
N VAL A 59 9.69 -4.12 -6.68
CA VAL A 59 9.08 -5.16 -5.87
C VAL A 59 10.10 -6.28 -5.65
N CYS A 60 10.53 -6.46 -4.42
CA CYS A 60 11.37 -7.58 -3.99
C CYS A 60 10.46 -8.77 -3.66
N ALA A 61 10.17 -9.59 -4.66
CA ALA A 61 9.40 -10.81 -4.50
C ALA A 61 10.21 -11.88 -3.76
N VAL A 62 9.50 -12.68 -2.97
CA VAL A 62 10.03 -13.86 -2.28
C VAL A 62 9.25 -15.09 -2.72
N ASP A 63 9.92 -16.24 -2.76
CA ASP A 63 9.27 -17.49 -3.16
C ASP A 63 8.33 -18.02 -2.06
N ASN A 64 7.58 -19.07 -2.41
CA ASN A 64 6.64 -19.71 -1.51
C ASN A 64 7.30 -20.30 -0.26
N ALA A 65 8.58 -20.68 -0.31
CA ALA A 65 9.30 -21.22 0.85
C ALA A 65 9.59 -20.10 1.87
N ALA A 66 10.15 -18.98 1.42
CA ALA A 66 10.36 -17.80 2.27
C ALA A 66 9.04 -17.21 2.80
N MET A 67 7.96 -17.26 2.01
CA MET A 67 6.62 -16.91 2.51
C MET A 67 6.15 -17.87 3.60
N SER A 68 6.37 -19.18 3.45
CA SER A 68 5.99 -20.17 4.47
C SER A 68 6.66 -19.87 5.81
N ASP A 69 7.93 -19.43 5.81
CA ASP A 69 8.65 -19.04 7.02
C ASP A 69 8.00 -17.83 7.71
N LEU A 70 7.54 -16.84 6.94
CA LEU A 70 6.80 -15.69 7.48
C LEU A 70 5.44 -16.12 8.07
N LEU A 71 4.69 -16.96 7.35
CA LEU A 71 3.35 -17.38 7.76
C LEU A 71 3.37 -18.28 9.00
N SER A 72 4.47 -19.01 9.20
CA SER A 72 4.70 -19.83 10.40
C SER A 72 4.80 -18.99 11.69
N LYS A 73 5.02 -17.67 11.58
CA LYS A 73 5.01 -16.74 12.72
C LYS A 73 3.59 -16.35 13.18
N HIS A 74 2.54 -16.77 12.47
CA HIS A 74 1.13 -16.48 12.80
C HIS A 74 0.82 -14.97 12.98
N LEU A 75 1.40 -14.14 12.12
CA LEU A 75 1.19 -12.70 12.15
C LEU A 75 -0.24 -12.31 11.72
N SER A 76 -0.71 -11.17 12.20
CA SER A 76 -1.97 -10.58 11.71
C SER A 76 -1.86 -10.15 10.25
N LEU A 77 -3.00 -10.06 9.54
CA LEU A 77 -3.01 -9.61 8.14
C LEU A 77 -2.39 -8.21 7.96
N GLY A 78 -2.57 -7.32 8.95
CA GLY A 78 -1.95 -6.00 8.98
C GLY A 78 -0.43 -6.05 9.12
N ALA A 79 0.09 -6.92 10.01
CA ALA A 79 1.53 -7.13 10.14
C ALA A 79 2.12 -7.76 8.87
N ILE A 80 1.43 -8.71 8.24
CA ILE A 80 1.84 -9.25 6.93
C ILE A 80 1.88 -8.13 5.89
N LYS A 81 0.85 -7.26 5.84
CA LYS A 81 0.86 -6.11 4.92
C LYS A 81 2.08 -5.23 5.15
N ASN A 82 2.42 -4.92 6.40
CA ASN A 82 3.57 -4.09 6.75
C ASN A 82 4.89 -4.74 6.32
N VAL A 83 5.08 -6.03 6.61
CA VAL A 83 6.26 -6.80 6.18
C VAL A 83 6.36 -6.81 4.65
N LEU A 84 5.26 -7.06 3.93
CA LEU A 84 5.27 -7.02 2.46
C LEU A 84 5.53 -5.59 1.93
N SER A 85 5.06 -4.56 2.62
CA SER A 85 5.31 -3.16 2.26
C SER A 85 6.79 -2.78 2.41
N LEU A 86 7.52 -3.43 3.32
CA LEU A 86 8.98 -3.30 3.44
C LEU A 86 9.72 -3.91 2.24
N HIS A 87 9.12 -4.88 1.55
CA HIS A 87 9.69 -5.50 0.35
C HIS A 87 9.45 -4.68 -0.92
N VAL A 88 8.78 -3.54 -0.81
CA VAL A 88 8.46 -2.68 -1.95
C VAL A 88 9.22 -1.37 -1.83
N LEU A 89 10.25 -1.22 -2.64
CA LEU A 89 11.10 -0.02 -2.67
C LEU A 89 10.46 1.06 -3.55
N LEU A 90 10.50 2.30 -3.09
CA LEU A 90 9.93 3.47 -3.78
C LEU A 90 10.82 4.01 -4.91
N ASP A 91 11.98 3.39 -5.12
CA ASP A 91 12.91 3.70 -6.19
C ASP A 91 13.00 2.53 -7.18
N TYR A 92 13.43 2.83 -8.41
CA TYR A 92 13.66 1.82 -9.44
C TYR A 92 15.07 1.22 -9.33
N PHE A 93 15.16 -0.09 -9.15
CA PHE A 93 16.37 -0.90 -9.14
C PHE A 93 16.14 -2.17 -9.96
N ASP A 94 16.68 -2.22 -11.16
CA ASP A 94 16.77 -3.45 -11.95
C ASP A 94 18.09 -4.19 -11.69
N ALA A 95 18.20 -5.41 -12.21
CA ALA A 95 19.41 -6.22 -12.06
C ALA A 95 20.70 -5.47 -12.45
N LYS A 96 20.65 -4.62 -13.49
CA LYS A 96 21.84 -3.86 -13.92
C LYS A 96 22.19 -2.77 -12.90
N LYS A 97 21.19 -2.00 -12.45
CA LYS A 97 21.38 -0.93 -11.49
C LYS A 97 21.83 -1.45 -10.13
N LEU A 98 21.36 -2.63 -9.71
CA LEU A 98 21.80 -3.30 -8.49
C LEU A 98 23.31 -3.63 -8.51
N HIS A 99 23.86 -4.04 -9.66
CA HIS A 99 25.30 -4.30 -9.83
C HIS A 99 26.14 -3.06 -10.19
N GLN A 100 25.51 -1.89 -10.27
CA GLN A 100 26.14 -0.62 -10.64
C GLN A 100 25.89 0.45 -9.58
N ILE A 101 25.63 0.03 -8.34
CA ILE A 101 25.45 0.95 -7.23
C ILE A 101 26.78 1.68 -6.99
N THR A 102 26.77 2.99 -7.23
CA THR A 102 27.90 3.87 -6.92
C THR A 102 28.22 3.80 -5.43
N ASP A 103 29.51 3.78 -5.08
CA ASP A 103 30.01 3.63 -3.71
C ASP A 103 29.65 2.29 -3.02
N GLY A 104 29.09 1.33 -3.78
CA GLY A 104 28.82 -0.04 -3.33
C GLY A 104 27.62 -0.19 -2.39
N THR A 105 26.96 0.90 -1.99
CA THR A 105 25.75 0.85 -1.14
C THR A 105 24.75 1.93 -1.52
N ALA A 106 23.46 1.61 -1.42
CA ALA A 106 22.35 2.52 -1.65
C ALA A 106 21.28 2.34 -0.59
N LEU A 107 20.70 3.44 -0.11
CA LEU A 107 19.60 3.43 0.84
C LEU A 107 18.28 3.70 0.10
N ALA A 108 17.32 2.80 0.22
CA ALA A 108 16.01 2.91 -0.43
C ALA A 108 14.89 3.05 0.60
N ALA A 109 14.01 4.04 0.41
CA ALA A 109 12.76 4.12 1.15
C ALA A 109 11.76 3.07 0.63
N THR A 110 10.95 2.50 1.52
CA THR A 110 9.96 1.48 1.16
C THR A 110 8.54 1.98 1.31
N MET A 111 7.58 1.23 0.78
CA MET A 111 6.16 1.52 1.04
C MET A 111 5.83 1.46 2.53
N PHE A 112 6.53 0.65 3.33
CA PHE A 112 6.37 0.66 4.78
C PHE A 112 6.79 1.99 5.40
N GLN A 113 7.86 2.62 4.91
CA GLN A 113 8.20 3.99 5.32
C GLN A 113 7.09 4.98 4.95
N ALA A 114 6.51 4.84 3.76
CA ALA A 114 5.47 5.75 3.26
C ALA A 114 4.12 5.64 4.01
N THR A 115 3.88 4.60 4.81
CA THR A 115 2.69 4.54 5.67
C THR A 115 2.79 5.46 6.89
N GLY A 116 4.00 5.90 7.25
CA GLY A 116 4.27 6.64 8.48
C GLY A 116 4.20 5.78 9.75
N SER A 117 4.04 4.45 9.62
CA SER A 117 4.05 3.53 10.77
C SER A 117 5.45 3.09 11.16
N ALA A 118 6.44 3.23 10.26
CA ALA A 118 7.85 2.97 10.55
C ALA A 118 8.44 4.09 11.41
N THR A 119 9.08 3.73 12.52
CA THR A 119 9.75 4.72 13.37
C THR A 119 11.16 4.98 12.85
N GLY A 120 11.53 6.25 12.71
CA GLY A 120 12.88 6.62 12.30
C GLY A 120 13.26 6.02 10.93
N SER A 121 14.21 5.09 10.95
CA SER A 121 14.77 4.43 9.76
C SER A 121 14.25 3.00 9.50
N ALA A 122 13.27 2.53 10.26
CA ALA A 122 12.81 1.13 10.19
C ALA A 122 12.14 0.74 8.87
N GLY A 123 11.71 1.72 8.07
CA GLY A 123 11.15 1.52 6.74
C GLY A 123 12.16 1.68 5.61
N PHE A 124 13.45 1.82 5.89
CA PHE A 124 14.49 1.89 4.87
C PHE A 124 15.22 0.56 4.70
N VAL A 125 15.63 0.27 3.47
CA VAL A 125 16.41 -0.92 3.11
C VAL A 125 17.73 -0.47 2.51
N ASN A 126 18.82 -0.96 3.09
CA ASN A 126 20.15 -0.82 2.54
C ASN A 126 20.40 -1.93 1.51
N ILE A 127 20.87 -1.51 0.34
CA ILE A 127 21.19 -2.36 -0.80
C ILE A 127 22.69 -2.26 -1.01
N THR A 128 23.40 -3.38 -0.94
CA THR A 128 24.86 -3.39 -0.99
C THR A 128 25.33 -4.28 -2.13
N ASP A 129 26.13 -3.73 -3.04
CA ASP A 129 26.83 -4.52 -4.06
C ASP A 129 28.02 -5.23 -3.40
N LEU A 130 27.94 -6.55 -3.36
CA LEU A 130 28.89 -7.43 -2.69
C LEU A 130 29.91 -7.95 -3.69
N LYS A 131 31.11 -8.25 -3.18
CA LYS A 131 32.16 -8.89 -3.98
C LYS A 131 31.64 -10.21 -4.57
N GLY A 132 31.99 -10.45 -5.83
CA GLY A 132 31.58 -11.66 -6.56
C GLY A 132 30.25 -11.54 -7.30
N GLY A 133 29.77 -10.31 -7.55
CA GLY A 133 28.57 -10.08 -8.35
C GLY A 133 27.28 -10.48 -7.64
N LYS A 134 27.26 -10.36 -6.30
CA LYS A 134 26.07 -10.58 -5.48
C LYS A 134 25.56 -9.24 -4.98
N VAL A 135 24.27 -9.13 -4.71
CA VAL A 135 23.70 -7.92 -4.09
C VAL A 135 22.96 -8.33 -2.83
N GLY A 136 23.28 -7.67 -1.73
CA GLY A 136 22.65 -7.88 -0.43
C GLY A 136 21.56 -6.83 -0.16
N PHE A 137 20.52 -7.24 0.55
CA PHE A 137 19.44 -6.40 1.04
C PHE A 137 19.35 -6.57 2.54
N SER A 138 19.28 -5.45 3.26
CA SER A 138 19.18 -5.44 4.71
C SER A 138 18.30 -4.27 5.15
N PRO A 139 17.36 -4.46 6.10
CA PRO A 139 16.73 -3.32 6.76
C PRO A 139 17.81 -2.42 7.37
N GLN A 140 17.62 -1.10 7.30
CA GLN A 140 18.59 -0.12 7.78
C GLN A 140 18.94 -0.32 9.26
N ASP A 141 17.97 -0.73 10.06
CA ASP A 141 18.13 -0.89 11.51
C ASP A 141 18.58 -2.31 11.92
N ASN A 142 18.96 -3.16 10.96
CA ASN A 142 19.39 -4.55 11.21
C ASN A 142 20.87 -4.69 11.61
N GLY A 143 21.51 -3.65 12.14
CA GLY A 143 22.90 -3.72 12.61
C GLY A 143 23.96 -3.97 11.52
N GLY A 144 23.61 -3.89 10.24
CA GLY A 144 24.51 -4.06 9.10
C GLY A 144 24.64 -5.50 8.58
N ASP A 145 23.90 -6.46 9.15
CA ASP A 145 23.90 -7.85 8.67
C ASP A 145 23.05 -8.03 7.41
N ILE A 146 23.62 -8.72 6.41
CA ILE A 146 22.94 -9.05 5.16
C ILE A 146 21.80 -10.02 5.43
N SER A 147 20.57 -9.55 5.22
CA SER A 147 19.36 -10.33 5.51
C SER A 147 18.92 -11.20 4.33
N ALA A 148 19.01 -10.67 3.12
CA ALA A 148 18.63 -11.36 1.90
C ALA A 148 19.59 -11.01 0.75
N THR A 149 19.63 -11.84 -0.28
CA THR A 149 20.42 -11.59 -1.49
C THR A 149 19.58 -11.60 -2.75
N PHE A 150 19.97 -10.81 -3.75
CA PHE A 150 19.43 -10.86 -5.10
C PHE A 150 19.59 -12.27 -5.70
N VAL A 151 18.52 -12.83 -6.25
CA VAL A 151 18.52 -14.14 -6.90
C VAL A 151 18.41 -14.00 -8.42
N LYS A 152 17.32 -13.39 -8.90
CA LYS A 152 17.04 -13.20 -10.33
C LYS A 152 16.14 -11.99 -10.57
N SER A 153 16.14 -11.47 -11.79
CA SER A 153 15.09 -10.55 -12.26
C SER A 153 13.91 -11.37 -12.79
N ILE A 154 12.69 -11.01 -12.39
CA ILE A 154 11.45 -11.67 -12.81
C ILE A 154 10.86 -10.94 -14.01
N ASP A 155 10.69 -9.62 -13.90
CA ASP A 155 10.22 -8.76 -14.98
C ASP A 155 10.70 -7.33 -14.74
N ALA A 156 10.88 -6.55 -15.80
CA ALA A 156 11.30 -5.15 -15.68
C ALA A 156 10.75 -4.33 -16.83
N ILE A 157 10.04 -3.26 -16.48
CA ILE A 157 9.63 -2.20 -17.39
C ILE A 157 10.48 -0.98 -17.02
N PRO A 158 11.48 -0.61 -17.85
CA PRO A 158 12.43 0.43 -17.53
C PRO A 158 11.77 1.71 -17.04
N TYR A 159 12.27 2.24 -15.92
CA TYR A 159 11.82 3.46 -15.26
C TYR A 159 10.38 3.44 -14.70
N ASN A 160 9.70 2.29 -14.74
CA ASN A 160 8.32 2.15 -14.26
C ASN A 160 8.22 1.14 -13.10
N ILE A 161 8.46 -0.14 -13.39
CA ILE A 161 8.45 -1.21 -12.38
C ILE A 161 9.60 -2.18 -12.62
N SER A 162 10.27 -2.55 -11.53
CA SER A 162 11.22 -3.66 -11.50
C SER A 162 10.69 -4.72 -10.53
N VAL A 163 10.62 -5.98 -10.96
CA VAL A 163 10.26 -7.11 -10.10
C VAL A 163 11.46 -8.04 -10.04
N ILE A 164 12.00 -8.19 -8.84
CA ILE A 164 13.21 -8.98 -8.57
C ILE A 164 12.91 -10.01 -7.50
N GLN A 165 13.57 -11.16 -7.57
CA GLN A 165 13.54 -12.14 -6.50
C GLN A 165 14.68 -11.87 -5.52
N ILE A 166 14.36 -11.87 -4.22
CA ILE A 166 15.34 -11.95 -3.14
C ILE A 166 15.22 -13.29 -2.41
N SER A 167 16.28 -13.70 -1.73
CA SER A 167 16.38 -15.04 -1.13
C SER A 167 15.49 -15.29 0.07
N SER A 168 15.13 -14.24 0.82
CA SER A 168 14.52 -14.35 2.14
C SER A 168 13.69 -13.12 2.48
N ILE A 169 12.76 -13.28 3.43
CA ILE A 169 12.01 -12.17 4.01
C ILE A 169 12.96 -11.24 4.78
N LEU A 170 12.84 -9.93 4.54
CA LEU A 170 13.55 -8.91 5.32
C LEU A 170 12.98 -8.84 6.75
N PRO A 171 13.81 -9.03 7.80
CA PRO A 171 13.35 -9.01 9.18
C PRO A 171 12.99 -7.58 9.59
N SER A 172 11.87 -7.39 10.27
CA SER A 172 11.55 -6.08 10.87
C SER A 172 10.61 -6.26 12.05
N PRO A 173 11.11 -6.11 13.29
CA PRO A 173 10.27 -6.20 14.49
C PRO A 173 9.12 -5.19 14.48
N GLU A 174 9.34 -4.00 13.91
CA GLU A 174 8.29 -2.98 13.79
C GLU A 174 7.22 -3.34 12.76
N ALA A 175 7.60 -3.92 11.62
CA ALA A 175 6.63 -4.36 10.63
C ALA A 175 5.85 -5.60 11.11
N GLU A 176 6.51 -6.48 11.86
CA GLU A 176 5.90 -7.68 12.47
C GLU A 176 5.03 -7.37 13.68
N ALA A 177 5.21 -6.19 14.30
CA ALA A 177 4.39 -5.76 15.40
C ALA A 177 2.91 -5.67 14.96
N PRO A 178 1.96 -5.99 15.86
CA PRO A 178 0.56 -5.67 15.62
C PRO A 178 0.46 -4.19 15.28
N ALA A 179 -0.08 -3.88 14.09
CA ALA A 179 -0.35 -2.49 13.74
C ALA A 179 -1.12 -1.85 14.90
N PRO A 180 -0.81 -0.60 15.30
CA PRO A 180 -1.63 0.11 16.26
C PRO A 180 -3.07 -0.01 15.75
N GLY A 181 -3.97 -0.52 16.60
CA GLY A 181 -5.39 -0.53 16.26
C GLY A 181 -5.77 0.88 15.81
N PRO A 182 -6.75 1.04 14.90
CA PRO A 182 -7.19 2.37 14.48
C PRO A 182 -7.35 3.17 15.74
N SER A 183 -6.59 4.27 15.86
CA SER A 183 -6.69 5.17 17.00
C SER A 183 -8.18 5.34 17.18
N GLN A 184 -8.74 4.90 18.31
CA GLN A 184 -10.11 5.24 18.63
C GLN A 184 -10.06 6.75 18.75
N ILE A 185 -10.29 7.42 17.61
CA ILE A 185 -10.76 8.77 17.54
C ILE A 185 -11.98 8.67 18.43
N ASN A 186 -11.81 9.06 19.69
CA ASN A 186 -12.87 9.02 20.65
C ASN A 186 -13.80 10.12 20.15
N ILE A 187 -14.70 9.76 19.23
CA ILE A 187 -15.58 10.70 18.56
C ILE A 187 -16.40 11.42 19.65
N THR A 188 -16.64 10.78 20.79
CA THR A 188 -17.17 11.37 22.01
C THR A 188 -16.32 12.52 22.55
N ALA A 189 -14.99 12.42 22.60
CA ALA A 189 -14.11 13.51 23.02
C ALA A 189 -14.11 14.68 22.02
N LEU A 190 -14.13 14.38 20.72
CA LEU A 190 -14.25 15.41 19.66
C LEU A 190 -15.63 16.08 19.64
N ILE A 191 -16.69 15.39 20.04
CA ILE A 191 -18.04 15.95 20.18
C ILE A 191 -18.18 16.73 21.50
N SER A 192 -17.57 16.25 22.58
CA SER A 192 -17.62 16.92 23.90
C SER A 192 -16.89 18.27 23.91
N GLU A 193 -15.80 18.42 23.15
CA GLU A 193 -15.09 19.70 23.03
C GLU A 193 -15.77 20.70 22.06
N ASN A 194 -16.73 20.23 21.25
CA ASN A 194 -17.47 21.07 20.29
C ASN A 194 -18.86 21.50 20.76
N ASN A 195 -19.31 21.12 21.96
CA ASN A 195 -20.59 21.54 22.54
C ASN A 195 -20.63 23.03 22.98
N ALA A 196 -19.65 23.85 22.57
CA ALA A 196 -19.61 25.28 22.87
C ALA A 196 -19.68 26.20 21.64
N SER A 197 -19.94 25.71 20.41
CA SER A 197 -20.22 26.62 19.29
C SER A 197 -21.18 26.04 18.25
N GLU A 198 -22.37 26.60 18.25
CA GLU A 198 -23.47 26.38 17.33
C GLU A 198 -23.16 27.05 15.97
N ASP A 199 -22.33 26.40 15.15
CA ASP A 199 -21.96 26.88 13.82
C ASP A 199 -22.28 25.82 12.75
N ASP A 200 -23.27 26.12 11.90
CA ASP A 200 -23.81 25.21 10.88
C ASP A 200 -22.78 24.80 9.80
N SER A 201 -21.70 25.58 9.64
CA SER A 201 -20.58 25.20 8.77
C SER A 201 -19.88 23.91 9.25
N LYS A 202 -19.76 23.73 10.57
CA LYS A 202 -19.10 22.55 11.16
C LYS A 202 -19.98 21.30 11.07
N LYS A 203 -21.32 21.46 11.17
CA LYS A 203 -22.27 20.35 10.94
C LYS A 203 -22.20 19.82 9.50
N LYS A 204 -22.02 20.72 8.53
CA LYS A 204 -21.85 20.33 7.12
C LYS A 204 -20.54 19.58 6.88
N GLN A 205 -19.46 19.97 7.57
CA GLN A 205 -18.18 19.27 7.50
C GLN A 205 -18.24 17.89 8.14
N ILE A 206 -18.93 17.74 9.29
CA ILE A 206 -19.15 16.44 9.94
C ILE A 206 -20.03 15.54 9.07
N SER A 207 -21.10 16.08 8.46
CA SER A 207 -21.95 15.34 7.51
C SER A 207 -21.16 14.79 6.32
N ASN A 208 -20.25 15.59 5.75
CA ASN A 208 -19.38 15.14 4.64
C ASN A 208 -18.39 14.05 5.06
N ILE A 209 -17.85 14.11 6.27
CA ILE A 209 -16.94 13.09 6.82
C ILE A 209 -17.71 11.78 7.08
N CYS A 210 -18.92 11.85 7.62
CA CYS A 210 -19.80 10.70 7.81
C CYS A 210 -20.22 10.07 6.47
N HIS A 211 -20.50 10.88 5.45
CA HIS A 211 -20.82 10.39 4.11
C HIS A 211 -19.62 9.67 3.46
N ALA A 212 -18.41 10.21 3.61
CA ALA A 212 -17.19 9.58 3.12
C ALA A 212 -16.88 8.24 3.82
N ALA A 213 -17.19 8.13 5.11
CA ALA A 213 -17.03 6.89 5.87
C ALA A 213 -18.04 5.80 5.46
N SER A 214 -19.28 6.18 5.15
CA SER A 214 -20.32 5.25 4.67
C SER A 214 -20.08 4.74 3.25
N MET A 215 -19.35 5.48 2.41
CA MET A 215 -19.00 5.04 1.05
C MET A 215 -17.90 3.97 1.00
N ASN A 216 -17.30 3.61 2.14
CA ASN A 216 -16.18 2.66 2.19
C ASN A 216 -16.56 1.29 2.78
N VAL A 217 -17.86 0.98 2.93
CA VAL A 217 -18.33 -0.30 3.50
C VAL A 217 -19.15 -1.18 2.53
N GLU A 218 -19.67 -0.69 1.41
CA GLU A 218 -20.46 -1.56 0.49
C GLU A 218 -19.98 -1.49 -0.97
N GLY A 219 -18.88 -2.21 -1.24
CA GLY A 219 -18.50 -2.63 -2.58
C GLY A 219 -19.30 -3.86 -3.04
N LYS A 220 -20.63 -3.77 -3.08
CA LYS A 220 -21.47 -4.79 -3.71
C LYS A 220 -22.49 -4.11 -4.64
N GLU A 221 -22.17 -4.12 -5.92
CA GLU A 221 -23.09 -3.76 -7.00
C GLU A 221 -24.28 -4.73 -6.95
N VAL A 222 -25.50 -4.22 -6.72
CA VAL A 222 -26.75 -5.00 -6.74
C VAL A 222 -27.53 -4.65 -8.01
N ASP A 223 -27.81 -5.69 -8.79
CA ASP A 223 -28.53 -5.75 -10.06
C ASP A 223 -29.88 -4.98 -10.04
N PRO A 224 -30.17 -4.10 -11.02
CA PRO A 224 -31.41 -3.29 -11.05
C PRO A 224 -32.71 -4.08 -11.31
N SER A 225 -32.66 -5.38 -11.55
CA SER A 225 -33.83 -6.15 -12.00
C SER A 225 -34.82 -6.61 -10.91
N HIS A 226 -34.61 -6.25 -9.63
CA HIS A 226 -35.51 -6.66 -8.54
C HIS A 226 -36.45 -5.56 -8.00
N LEU A 227 -36.58 -4.42 -8.67
CA LEU A 227 -37.57 -3.38 -8.32
C LEU A 227 -38.94 -3.65 -8.91
N VAL A 228 -39.68 -4.65 -8.42
CA VAL A 228 -41.14 -4.70 -8.60
C VAL A 228 -41.80 -5.29 -7.34
N ASN A 229 -42.68 -4.48 -6.74
CA ASN A 229 -43.69 -4.76 -5.72
C ASN A 229 -43.29 -4.69 -4.23
N ALA A 230 -43.54 -3.53 -3.62
CA ALA A 230 -44.21 -3.46 -2.31
C ALA A 230 -45.03 -2.15 -2.21
N PRO A 231 -46.22 -2.16 -1.57
CA PRO A 231 -47.17 -1.06 -1.64
C PRO A 231 -46.89 0.04 -0.61
N ALA A 232 -47.27 1.26 -0.96
CA ALA A 232 -47.31 2.40 -0.06
C ALA A 232 -48.34 2.17 1.06
N HIS A 233 -47.91 2.17 2.33
CA HIS A 233 -48.81 2.48 3.44
C HIS A 233 -48.06 2.98 4.70
N ASN A 234 -48.51 4.15 5.16
CA ASN A 234 -48.44 4.73 6.51
C ASN A 234 -47.09 5.17 7.09
N GLU A 235 -46.88 6.49 6.99
CA GLU A 235 -46.13 7.30 7.94
C GLU A 235 -46.83 7.31 9.31
N ASP A 236 -46.42 6.44 10.24
CA ASP A 236 -46.79 6.64 11.66
C ASP A 236 -45.85 5.94 12.68
N HIS A 237 -44.62 5.62 12.28
CA HIS A 237 -43.64 5.04 13.22
C HIS A 237 -42.20 5.43 12.86
N MET A 238 -41.92 6.74 12.80
CA MET A 238 -40.54 7.22 12.86
C MET A 238 -40.05 7.14 14.30
N MET A 239 -39.47 5.99 14.64
CA MET A 239 -38.64 5.86 15.83
C MET A 239 -37.48 6.86 15.69
N SER A 240 -37.33 7.74 16.67
CA SER A 240 -36.28 8.76 16.67
C SER A 240 -34.92 8.09 16.60
N TRP A 241 -34.00 8.63 15.79
CA TRP A 241 -32.63 8.12 15.68
C TRP A 241 -31.91 8.05 17.03
N LYS A 242 -32.35 8.85 18.01
CA LYS A 242 -31.88 8.77 19.40
C LYS A 242 -32.25 7.42 20.05
N ASP A 243 -33.44 6.90 19.82
CA ASP A 243 -33.92 5.65 20.42
C ASP A 243 -33.27 4.40 19.79
N VAL A 244 -32.93 4.49 18.50
CA VAL A 244 -32.18 3.43 17.79
C VAL A 244 -30.77 3.31 18.35
N VAL A 245 -30.11 4.45 18.62
CA VAL A 245 -28.75 4.49 19.18
C VAL A 245 -28.73 4.01 20.63
N VAL A 246 -29.71 4.39 21.45
CA VAL A 246 -29.82 3.91 22.83
C VAL A 246 -30.00 2.39 22.89
N ARG A 247 -30.84 1.81 22.04
CA ARG A 247 -31.00 0.35 21.99
C ARG A 247 -29.78 -0.40 21.46
N MET A 248 -28.98 0.22 20.58
CA MET A 248 -27.73 -0.39 20.11
C MET A 248 -26.67 -0.43 21.22
N MET A 249 -26.62 0.59 22.07
CA MET A 249 -25.72 0.65 23.23
C MET A 249 -26.11 -0.37 24.32
N GLU A 250 -27.41 -0.57 24.55
CA GLU A 250 -27.92 -1.50 25.57
C GLU A 250 -27.75 -2.98 25.21
N LYS A 251 -27.45 -3.28 23.94
CA LYS A 251 -27.24 -4.65 23.44
C LYS A 251 -25.77 -5.12 23.44
N GLN A 252 -24.85 -4.28 23.92
CA GLN A 252 -23.41 -4.54 23.99
C GLN A 252 -22.89 -4.68 25.44
N ASN A 253 -23.79 -4.84 26.40
CA ASN A 253 -23.50 -5.26 27.78
C ASN A 253 -24.30 -6.53 28.11
#